data_AF-A0A382HXB8-F1
#
_entry.id   AF-A0A382HXB8-F1
#
_cell.length_a   1.000
_cell.length_b   1.000
_cell.length_c   1.000
_cell.angle_alpha   90.00
_cell.angle_beta   90.00
_cell.angle_gamma   90.00
#
_symmetry.space_group_name_H-M   'P 1'
#
loop_
_entity.id
_entity.type
_entity.pdbx_description
1 polymer ?
#
loop_
_entity_poly.entity_id
_entity_poly.type
_entity_poly.pdbx_seq_one_letter_code
_entity_poly.pdbx_strand_id
1 'polypeptide(L)'
;SNYRFIQFIDNTKNYNILSRFFFDLISNDNEATKKTGFNLELNSTLVMLCGDPKMIGAPIKKGGWDYEYPDYGLINILIKNGFTIKTRFKGGNINYESYW
;
A
#
# COMPACT_ATOMS: atom_id res chain seq x y z
N SER A 1 19.68 10.46 -10.35
CA SER A 1 18.25 10.67 -10.05
C SER A 1 17.91 9.88 -8.80
N ASN A 2 17.28 10.49 -7.78
CA ASN A 2 16.86 9.80 -6.56
C ASN A 2 15.49 9.10 -6.70
N TYR A 3 14.99 9.00 -7.93
CA TYR A 3 13.74 8.36 -8.26
C TYR A 3 14.02 7.08 -9.04
N ARG A 4 13.29 6.02 -8.70
CA ARG A 4 13.31 4.75 -9.42
C ARG A 4 11.90 4.49 -9.94
N PHE A 5 11.78 4.35 -11.25
CA PHE A 5 10.55 3.90 -11.87
C PHE A 5 10.62 2.39 -12.06
N ILE A 6 9.63 1.68 -11.54
CA ILE A 6 9.53 0.23 -11.64
C ILE A 6 8.21 -0.07 -12.34
N GLN A 7 8.31 -0.54 -13.58
CA GLN A 7 7.14 -1.06 -14.26
C GLN A 7 6.77 -2.41 -13.65
N PHE A 8 5.50 -2.57 -13.30
CA PHE A 8 4.97 -3.78 -12.71
C PHE A 8 3.68 -4.16 -13.44
N ILE A 9 3.53 -5.44 -13.79
CA ILE A 9 2.33 -5.97 -14.45
C ILE A 9 1.80 -7.09 -13.59
N ASP A 10 0.52 -7.01 -13.22
CA ASP A 10 -0.18 -8.05 -12.48
C ASP A 10 -1.53 -8.33 -13.14
N ASN A 11 -1.65 -9.51 -13.74
CA ASN A 11 -2.90 -9.99 -14.35
C ASN A 11 -3.60 -11.04 -13.48
N THR A 12 -3.17 -11.21 -12.23
CA THR A 12 -3.78 -12.16 -11.30
C THR A 12 -5.03 -11.58 -10.67
N LYS A 13 -5.94 -12.49 -10.26
CA LYS A 13 -7.13 -12.08 -9.50
C LYS A 13 -6.69 -11.37 -8.22
N ASN A 14 -7.35 -10.24 -7.93
CA ASN A 14 -7.14 -9.46 -6.71
C ASN A 14 -5.69 -9.00 -6.46
N TYR A 15 -4.89 -8.82 -7.51
CA TYR A 15 -3.55 -8.25 -7.41
C TYR A 15 -2.61 -9.06 -6.49
N ASN A 16 -2.66 -10.39 -6.57
CA ASN A 16 -1.90 -11.26 -5.67
C ASN A 16 -0.38 -11.10 -5.84
N ILE A 17 0.11 -10.93 -7.08
CA ILE A 17 1.55 -10.77 -7.34
C ILE A 17 2.03 -9.41 -6.80
N LEU A 18 1.26 -8.35 -7.03
CA LEU A 18 1.55 -7.02 -6.48
C LEU A 18 1.51 -7.02 -4.95
N SER A 19 0.50 -7.66 -4.36
CA SER A 19 0.36 -7.81 -2.91
C SER A 19 1.56 -8.51 -2.29
N ARG A 20 2.01 -9.62 -2.92
CA ARG A 20 3.19 -10.35 -2.47
C ARG A 20 4.45 -9.50 -2.58
N PHE A 21 4.63 -8.81 -3.70
CA PHE A 21 5.77 -7.93 -3.92
C PHE A 21 5.83 -6.80 -2.88
N PHE A 22 4.69 -6.18 -2.53
CA PHE A 22 4.63 -5.17 -1.46
C PHE A 22 5.00 -5.77 -0.10
N PHE A 23 4.51 -6.97 0.22
CA PHE A 23 4.88 -7.68 1.45
C PHE A 23 6.38 -7.98 1.52
N ASP A 24 6.99 -8.42 0.42
CA ASP A 24 8.41 -8.73 0.35
C ASP A 24 9.27 -7.45 0.55
N LEU A 25 8.84 -6.30 0.04
CA LEU A 25 9.49 -5.00 0.28
C LEU A 25 9.41 -4.51 1.72
N ILE A 26 8.35 -4.86 2.45
CA ILE A 26 8.17 -4.53 3.87
C ILE A 26 8.97 -5.50 4.75
N SER A 27 9.03 -6.77 4.35
CA SER A 27 9.72 -7.84 5.07
C SER A 27 11.24 -7.82 4.88
N ASN A 28 11.76 -6.83 4.14
CA ASN A 28 13.17 -6.71 3.76
C ASN A 28 13.70 -7.98 3.08
N ASP A 29 12.88 -8.59 2.21
CA ASP A 29 13.30 -9.72 1.40
C ASP A 29 14.38 -9.29 0.40
N ASN A 30 15.53 -9.96 0.46
CA ASN A 30 16.72 -9.60 -0.32
C ASN A 30 16.48 -9.57 -1.83
N GLU A 31 15.55 -10.36 -2.38
CA GLU A 31 15.32 -10.40 -3.82
C GLU A 31 14.49 -9.19 -4.28
N ALA A 32 13.45 -8.84 -3.53
CA ALA A 32 12.67 -7.63 -3.78
C ALA A 32 13.56 -6.39 -3.66
N THR A 33 14.35 -6.27 -2.59
CA THR A 33 15.28 -5.15 -2.38
C THR A 33 16.31 -5.04 -3.50
N LYS A 34 16.88 -6.15 -3.99
CA LYS A 34 17.84 -6.13 -5.11
C LYS A 34 17.20 -5.61 -6.39
N LYS A 35 15.96 -6.03 -6.66
CA LYS A 35 15.21 -5.63 -7.87
C LYS A 35 14.84 -4.14 -7.83
N THR A 36 14.45 -3.63 -6.67
CA THR A 36 13.94 -2.25 -6.54
C THR A 36 15.01 -1.25 -6.13
N GLY A 37 16.03 -1.68 -5.39
CA GLY A 37 17.02 -0.84 -4.75
C GLY A 37 16.52 -0.11 -3.50
N PHE A 38 15.36 -0.50 -2.94
CA PHE A 38 14.80 0.07 -1.72
C PHE A 38 13.89 -0.91 -0.96
N ASN A 39 13.63 -0.60 0.30
CA ASN A 39 12.65 -1.27 1.17
C ASN A 39 11.60 -0.28 1.66
N LEU A 40 10.48 -0.80 2.17
CA LEU A 40 9.43 -0.01 2.80
C LEU A 40 9.59 -0.04 4.32
N GLU A 41 10.48 0.82 4.82
CA GLU A 41 10.76 0.96 6.26
C GLU A 41 9.71 1.85 6.93
N LEU A 42 9.08 1.35 8.01
CA LEU A 42 7.96 2.01 8.68
C LEU A 42 8.24 3.47 9.07
N ASN A 43 9.44 3.74 9.58
CA ASN A 43 9.81 5.02 10.18
C ASN A 43 10.38 6.03 9.18
N SER A 44 10.61 5.63 7.93
CA SER A 44 11.24 6.49 6.91
C SER A 44 10.56 6.43 5.54
N THR A 45 9.40 5.78 5.45
CA THR A 45 8.66 5.61 4.19
C THR A 45 7.32 6.30 4.25
N LEU A 46 7.01 7.09 3.22
CA LEU A 46 5.67 7.57 2.91
C LEU A 46 5.15 6.81 1.68
N VAL A 47 3.99 6.18 1.81
CA VAL A 47 3.35 5.44 0.73
C VAL A 47 2.19 6.24 0.17
N MET A 48 2.15 6.42 -1.15
CA MET A 48 1.02 6.96 -1.90
C MET A 48 0.46 5.86 -2.81
N LEU A 49 -0.83 5.55 -2.67
CA LEU A 49 -1.52 4.54 -3.48
C LEU A 49 -2.58 5.21 -4.36
N CYS A 50 -2.63 4.87 -5.64
CA CYS A 50 -3.59 5.45 -6.58
C CYS A 50 -4.05 4.40 -7.59
N GLY A 51 -5.34 4.35 -7.89
CA GLY A 51 -5.93 3.39 -8.84
C GLY A 51 -7.19 2.69 -8.34
N ASP A 52 -7.31 1.41 -8.67
CA ASP A 52 -8.48 0.58 -8.32
C ASP A 52 -8.67 0.51 -6.78
N PRO A 53 -9.85 0.88 -6.23
CA PRO A 53 -10.16 0.77 -4.80
C PRO A 53 -9.90 -0.63 -4.23
N LYS A 54 -10.09 -1.69 -5.02
CA LYS A 54 -9.85 -3.07 -4.62
C LYS A 54 -8.36 -3.40 -4.50
N MET A 55 -7.54 -2.86 -5.41
CA MET A 55 -6.08 -2.96 -5.32
C MET A 55 -5.58 -2.21 -4.07
N ILE A 56 -6.08 -0.99 -3.88
CA ILE A 56 -5.74 -0.17 -2.73
C ILE A 56 -6.18 -0.84 -1.42
N GLY A 57 -7.35 -1.48 -1.40
CA GLY A 57 -8.04 -1.82 -0.16
C GLY A 57 -8.61 -0.56 0.50
N ALA A 58 -9.18 0.33 -0.31
CA ALA A 58 -9.64 1.64 0.14
C ALA A 58 -10.76 1.49 1.20
N PRO A 59 -10.69 2.22 2.34
CA PRO A 59 -11.75 2.27 3.32
C PRO A 59 -13.11 2.63 2.71
N ILE A 60 -14.15 1.85 3.02
CA ILE A 60 -15.51 2.01 2.51
C ILE A 60 -16.31 2.81 3.53
N LYS A 61 -16.78 3.99 3.14
CA LYS A 61 -17.59 4.84 4.00
C LYS A 61 -18.97 4.22 4.23
N LYS A 62 -19.35 4.01 5.49
CA LYS A 62 -20.68 3.48 5.89
C LYS A 62 -21.68 4.56 6.28
N GLY A 63 -21.21 5.78 6.54
CA GLY A 63 -22.03 6.94 6.89
C GLY A 63 -21.34 7.78 7.97
N GLY A 64 -21.58 9.10 7.99
CA GLY A 64 -20.91 9.98 8.96
C GLY A 64 -19.38 9.87 8.92
N TRP A 65 -18.79 9.49 10.06
CA TRP A 65 -17.34 9.20 10.23
C TRP A 65 -17.04 7.70 10.36
N ASP A 66 -18.00 6.83 10.01
CA ASP A 66 -17.84 5.39 10.08
C ASP A 66 -17.29 4.83 8.76
N TYR A 67 -16.28 3.97 8.88
CA TYR A 67 -15.53 3.37 7.78
C TYR A 67 -15.32 1.89 8.03
N GLU A 68 -15.66 1.08 7.04
CA GLU A 68 -15.24 -0.32 6.99
C GLU A 68 -13.87 -0.40 6.32
N TYR A 69 -12.93 -1.06 6.98
CA TYR A 69 -11.58 -1.28 6.46
C TYR A 69 -11.50 -2.69 5.87
N PRO A 70 -11.33 -2.82 4.54
CA PRO A 70 -11.25 -4.12 3.91
C PRO A 70 -10.07 -4.96 4.42
N ASP A 71 -10.25 -6.28 4.44
CA ASP A 71 -9.20 -7.25 4.77
C ASP A 71 -8.35 -7.65 3.55
N TYR A 72 -8.51 -6.95 2.43
CA TYR A 72 -7.79 -7.11 1.16
C TYR A 72 -7.06 -5.82 0.74
N GLY A 73 -6.26 -5.91 -0.32
CA GLY A 73 -5.55 -4.78 -0.91
C GLY A 73 -4.29 -4.35 -0.13
N LEU A 74 -3.57 -3.39 -0.68
CA LEU A 74 -2.27 -2.97 -0.18
C LEU A 74 -2.34 -2.26 1.19
N ILE A 75 -3.42 -1.53 1.47
CA ILE A 75 -3.64 -0.88 2.77
C ILE A 75 -3.69 -1.92 3.90
N ASN A 76 -4.41 -3.02 3.73
CA ASN A 76 -4.49 -4.08 4.73
C ASN A 76 -3.10 -4.69 5.03
N ILE A 77 -2.27 -4.87 4.00
CA ILE A 77 -0.90 -5.36 4.15
C ILE A 77 -0.06 -4.36 4.95
N LEU A 78 -0.12 -3.08 4.57
CA LEU A 78 0.63 -2.02 5.23
C LEU A 78 0.23 -1.85 6.70
N ILE A 79 -1.07 -1.81 7.01
CA ILE A 79 -1.58 -1.68 8.39
C ILE A 79 -1.15 -2.86 9.26
N LYS A 80 -1.22 -4.09 8.74
CA LYS A 80 -0.74 -5.29 9.46
C LYS A 80 0.76 -5.23 9.78
N ASN A 81 1.52 -4.40 9.07
CA ASN A 81 2.94 -4.16 9.30
C ASN A 81 3.23 -2.79 9.95
N GLY A 82 2.24 -2.20 10.64
CA GLY A 82 2.42 -1.03 11.49
C GLY A 82 2.27 0.33 10.80
N PHE A 83 2.07 0.35 9.47
CA PHE A 83 1.77 1.60 8.77
C PHE A 83 0.37 2.12 9.14
N THR A 84 0.14 3.42 8.97
CA THR A 84 -1.11 4.07 9.35
C THR A 84 -1.62 5.00 8.25
N ILE A 85 -2.93 4.96 8.02
CA ILE A 85 -3.58 5.86 7.08
C ILE A 85 -3.58 7.28 7.64
N LYS A 86 -3.08 8.21 6.84
CA LYS A 86 -3.21 9.64 7.13
C LYS A 86 -4.66 10.06 6.92
N THR A 87 -5.22 10.72 7.93
CA THR A 87 -6.55 11.33 7.85
C THR A 87 -6.42 12.84 8.03
N ARG A 88 -7.55 13.56 7.92
CA ARG A 88 -7.62 14.99 8.25
C ARG A 88 -7.16 15.29 9.68
N PHE A 89 -7.40 14.37 10.62
CA PHE A 89 -7.20 14.62 12.06
C PHE A 89 -6.04 13.84 12.66
N LYS A 90 -5.50 12.85 11.95
CA LYS A 90 -4.43 11.98 12.43
C LYS A 90 -3.35 11.84 11.37
N GLY A 91 -2.11 12.10 11.77
CA GLY A 91 -0.93 11.82 10.94
C GLY A 91 -0.81 10.33 10.62
N GLY A 92 -0.20 10.03 9.48
CA GLY A 92 0.04 8.67 9.03
C GLY A 92 0.99 8.67 7.83
N ASN A 93 1.44 7.48 7.47
CA ASN A 93 2.41 7.27 6.39
C ASN A 93 1.80 6.58 5.15
N ILE A 94 0.48 6.41 5.12
CA ILE A 94 -0.26 5.99 3.91
C ILE A 94 -1.17 7.14 3.47
N ASN A 95 -1.03 7.56 2.22
CA ASN A 95 -2.01 8.37 1.50
C ASN A 95 -2.57 7.54 0.35
N TYR A 96 -3.84 7.75 0.02
CA TYR A 96 -4.42 7.05 -1.12
C TYR A 96 -5.47 7.91 -1.84
N GLU A 97 -5.65 7.62 -3.12
CA GLU A 97 -6.68 8.18 -3.99
C GLU A 97 -7.29 7.05 -4.82
N SER A 98 -8.59 6.77 -4.65
CA SER A 98 -9.28 5.77 -5.45
C SER A 98 -9.84 6.39 -6.72
N TYR A 99 -9.74 5.67 -7.84
CA TYR A 99 -10.23 6.15 -9.13
C TYR A 99 -11.77 6.27 -9.20
N TRP A 100 -12.49 5.48 -8.39
CA TRP A 100 -13.95 5.50 -8.26
C TRP A 100 -14.39 5.22 -6.82
#